data_AF-A0A368FNT1-F1
#
_entry.id   AF-A0A368FNT1-F1
#
_cell.length_a   1.000
_cell.length_b   1.000
_cell.length_c   1.000
_cell.angle_alpha   90.00
_cell.angle_beta   90.00
_cell.angle_gamma   90.00
#
_symmetry.space_group_name_H-M   'P 1'
#
loop_
_entity.id
_entity.type
_entity.pdbx_description
1 polymer ?
#
loop_
_entity_poly.entity_id
_entity_poly.type
_entity_poly.pdbx_seq_one_letter_code
_entity_poly.pdbx_strand_id
1 'polypeptide(L)'
;MFSSVKLLALIAHVPDVDECREQVCHKNAVCTNTPGRYFCQCGQGFSGDGVTECVASFLFPSDGHQPLPKSKTSKILWQLKSPMKLFGNLYDRITVTTSGLLSLTDVSRASGEKLEEMKMTGIAPFFAPIDTSRGGHVTVAEVTDSETLTRVTRSIQENYDEPSFQAKSVLIVTYMNVTDGKAPVRNI
;
A
#
# COMPACT_ATOMS: atom_id res chain seq x y z
N MET A 1 46.04 -35.75 52.78
CA MET A 1 46.19 -35.38 51.36
C MET A 1 44.86 -34.78 50.90
N PHE A 2 44.71 -33.45 51.01
CA PHE A 2 43.54 -32.75 50.49
C PHE A 2 44.06 -31.73 49.48
N SER A 3 43.88 -32.03 48.20
CA SER A 3 44.27 -31.14 47.11
C SER A 3 43.12 -30.17 46.86
N SER A 4 43.31 -28.89 47.18
CA SER A 4 42.32 -27.85 46.86
C SER A 4 42.42 -27.51 45.37
N VAL A 5 41.39 -27.85 44.61
CA VAL A 5 41.21 -27.35 43.24
C VAL A 5 40.53 -25.97 43.33
N LYS A 6 41.30 -24.90 43.07
CA LYS A 6 40.72 -23.56 42.86
C LYS A 6 40.24 -23.45 41.42
N LEU A 7 38.93 -23.39 41.22
CA LEU A 7 38.33 -23.06 39.94
C LEU A 7 38.43 -21.54 39.72
N LEU A 8 39.39 -21.09 38.90
CA LEU A 8 39.38 -19.72 38.39
C LEU A 8 38.36 -19.67 37.24
N ALA A 9 37.17 -19.15 37.52
CA ALA A 9 36.26 -18.71 36.46
C ALA A 9 36.81 -17.39 35.89
N LEU A 10 37.57 -17.47 34.79
CA LEU A 10 37.85 -16.32 33.95
C LEU A 10 36.54 -15.93 33.27
N ILE A 11 35.84 -14.92 33.78
CA ILE A 11 34.75 -14.28 33.04
C ILE A 11 35.43 -13.44 31.95
N ALA A 12 35.77 -14.05 30.83
CA ALA A 12 36.15 -13.33 29.64
C ALA A 12 34.93 -12.56 29.14
N HIS A 13 34.91 -11.24 29.33
CA HIS A 13 33.92 -10.39 28.68
C HIS A 13 34.31 -10.30 27.21
N VAL A 14 33.60 -11.04 26.36
CA VAL A 14 33.69 -10.87 24.91
C VAL A 14 32.85 -9.64 24.57
N PRO A 15 33.46 -8.57 24.01
CA PRO A 15 32.69 -7.41 23.58
C PRO A 15 31.73 -7.84 22.46
N ASP A 16 30.50 -7.33 22.53
CA ASP A 16 29.48 -7.57 21.52
C ASP A 16 29.95 -7.05 20.15
N VAL A 17 29.72 -7.84 19.11
CA VAL A 17 30.00 -7.42 17.72
C VAL A 17 28.74 -6.74 17.21
N ASP A 18 28.87 -5.51 16.72
CA ASP A 18 27.75 -4.76 16.17
C ASP A 18 27.56 -5.10 14.69
N GLU A 19 26.76 -6.13 14.39
CA GLU A 19 26.53 -6.57 13.00
C GLU A 19 25.79 -5.52 12.16
N CYS A 20 25.13 -4.53 12.79
CA CYS A 20 24.43 -3.46 12.09
C CYS A 20 25.36 -2.45 11.40
N ARG A 21 26.67 -2.51 11.67
CA ARG A 21 27.67 -1.73 10.93
C ARG A 21 27.90 -2.28 9.52
N GLU A 22 27.49 -3.52 9.29
CA GLU A 22 27.48 -4.16 7.98
C GLU A 22 26.08 -4.08 7.35
N GLN A 23 25.97 -4.16 6.02
CA GLN A 23 24.68 -4.17 5.32
C GLN A 23 24.01 -5.55 5.39
N VAL A 24 23.69 -6.01 6.60
CA VAL A 24 23.11 -7.35 6.86
C VAL A 24 21.58 -7.42 6.70
N CYS A 25 20.89 -6.28 6.75
CA CYS A 25 19.44 -6.20 6.59
C CYS A 25 19.04 -5.77 5.16
N HIS A 26 17.79 -6.03 4.80
CA HIS A 26 17.23 -5.52 3.56
C HIS A 26 17.32 -3.98 3.52
N LYS A 27 17.51 -3.39 2.33
CA LYS A 27 17.69 -1.93 2.15
C LYS A 27 16.56 -1.04 2.71
N ASN A 28 15.37 -1.61 2.89
CA ASN A 28 14.19 -0.93 3.46
C ASN A 28 13.92 -1.38 4.91
N ALA A 29 14.88 -1.98 5.60
CA ALA A 29 14.78 -2.41 6.99
C ALA A 29 15.71 -1.60 7.89
N VAL A 30 15.34 -1.52 9.16
CA VAL A 30 16.12 -0.96 10.26
C VAL A 30 16.79 -2.11 10.99
N CYS A 31 18.11 -2.04 11.15
CA CYS A 31 18.87 -2.97 11.96
C CYS A 31 18.90 -2.51 13.41
N THR A 32 18.64 -3.42 14.34
CA THR A 32 18.79 -3.19 15.79
C THR A 32 19.77 -4.21 16.36
N ASN A 33 20.92 -3.73 16.82
CA ASN A 33 21.91 -4.56 17.49
C ASN A 33 21.52 -4.80 18.95
N THR A 34 21.70 -6.03 19.45
CA THR A 34 21.49 -6.41 20.85
C THR A 34 22.62 -7.33 21.33
N PRO A 35 22.93 -7.41 22.63
CA PRO A 35 24.01 -8.27 23.09
C PRO A 35 23.86 -9.74 22.63
N GLY A 36 24.78 -10.17 21.78
CA GLY A 36 24.87 -11.51 21.21
C GLY A 36 23.98 -11.80 19.99
N ARG A 37 23.25 -10.81 19.45
CA ARG A 37 22.41 -10.96 18.24
C ARG A 37 21.92 -9.62 17.67
N TYR A 38 21.50 -9.62 16.42
CA TYR A 38 20.81 -8.49 15.80
C TYR A 38 19.42 -8.88 15.30
N PHE A 39 18.57 -7.87 15.07
CA PHE A 39 17.29 -8.03 14.39
C PHE A 39 17.15 -7.03 13.25
N CYS A 40 16.59 -7.48 12.14
CA CYS A 40 16.15 -6.62 11.06
C CYS A 40 14.62 -6.48 11.13
N GLN A 41 14.14 -5.25 11.12
CA GLN A 41 12.71 -4.95 11.05
C GLN A 41 12.46 -4.04 9.86
N CYS A 42 11.49 -4.37 9.00
CA CYS A 42 11.14 -3.48 7.91
C CYS A 42 10.79 -2.08 8.44
N GLY A 43 11.32 -1.05 7.76
CA GLY A 43 11.08 0.34 8.12
C GLY A 43 9.61 0.71 7.98
N GLN A 44 9.24 1.88 8.51
CA GLN A 44 7.86 2.36 8.45
C GLN A 44 7.33 2.31 7.01
N GLY A 45 6.16 1.69 6.84
CA GLY A 45 5.54 1.53 5.53
C GLY A 45 6.05 0.34 4.73
N PHE A 46 6.84 -0.57 5.33
CA PHE A 46 7.30 -1.82 4.72
C PHE A 46 7.04 -3.03 5.61
N SER A 47 6.76 -4.19 4.99
CA SER A 47 6.45 -5.48 5.59
C SER A 47 7.31 -6.57 4.95
N GLY A 48 7.67 -7.58 5.72
CA GLY A 48 8.50 -8.69 5.28
C GLY A 48 9.34 -9.25 6.42
N ASP A 49 10.37 -10.04 6.10
CA ASP A 49 11.25 -10.68 7.08
C ASP A 49 12.37 -9.76 7.61
N GLY A 50 12.53 -8.57 7.02
CA GLY A 50 13.57 -7.61 7.38
C GLY A 50 14.95 -7.91 6.78
N VAL A 51 15.20 -9.14 6.34
CA VAL A 51 16.53 -9.63 5.90
C VAL A 51 16.56 -9.79 4.39
N THR A 52 15.66 -10.57 3.82
CA THR A 52 15.60 -10.85 2.38
C THR A 52 14.55 -10.01 1.67
N GLU A 53 13.48 -9.65 2.37
CA GLU A 53 12.34 -8.96 1.77
C GLU A 53 11.78 -7.89 2.72
N CYS A 54 11.64 -6.66 2.19
CA CYS A 54 10.73 -5.65 2.72
C CYS A 54 10.02 -4.95 1.57
N VAL A 55 8.74 -5.29 1.40
CA VAL A 55 7.82 -4.72 0.41
C VAL A 55 6.96 -3.64 1.06
N ALA A 56 6.57 -2.61 0.32
CA ALA A 56 5.80 -1.51 0.89
C ALA A 56 4.45 -2.00 1.45
N SER A 57 4.24 -1.89 2.77
CA SER A 57 3.00 -2.25 3.49
C SER A 57 1.82 -1.35 3.15
N PHE A 58 2.06 -0.19 2.54
CA PHE A 58 0.98 0.67 2.07
C PHE A 58 0.22 0.05 0.88
N LEU A 59 0.81 -0.96 0.23
CA LEU A 59 0.15 -1.68 -0.84
C LEU A 59 -0.69 -2.81 -0.26
N PHE A 60 -1.96 -2.81 -0.63
CA PHE A 60 -2.84 -3.96 -0.41
C PHE A 60 -2.61 -4.97 -1.53
N PRO A 61 -2.77 -6.29 -1.25
CA PRO A 61 -2.72 -7.30 -2.30
C PRO A 61 -3.68 -6.95 -3.43
N SER A 62 -3.27 -7.19 -4.67
CA SER A 62 -4.10 -6.93 -5.86
C SER A 62 -4.23 -8.13 -6.80
N ASP A 63 -3.72 -9.29 -6.39
CA ASP A 63 -3.81 -10.51 -7.17
C ASP A 63 -5.27 -10.97 -7.31
N GLY A 64 -5.68 -11.28 -8.54
CA GLY A 64 -7.05 -11.68 -8.83
C GLY A 64 -8.08 -10.53 -8.84
N HIS A 65 -7.67 -9.28 -8.64
CA HIS A 65 -8.56 -8.13 -8.76
C HIS A 65 -9.04 -7.95 -10.21
N GLN A 66 -10.27 -7.47 -10.40
CA GLN A 66 -10.87 -7.33 -11.72
C GLN A 66 -10.13 -6.25 -12.53
N PRO A 67 -9.55 -6.57 -13.69
CA PRO A 67 -8.91 -5.58 -14.55
C PRO A 67 -9.95 -4.73 -15.28
N LEU A 68 -9.66 -3.44 -15.42
CA LEU A 68 -10.37 -2.57 -16.35
C LEU A 68 -9.91 -2.85 -17.80
N PRO A 69 -10.78 -2.72 -18.81
CA PRO A 69 -10.38 -2.83 -20.20
C PRO A 69 -9.26 -1.83 -20.53
N LYS A 70 -8.25 -2.23 -21.29
CA LYS A 70 -7.12 -1.36 -21.61
C LYS A 70 -7.51 -0.27 -22.62
N SER A 71 -7.75 0.94 -22.12
CA SER A 71 -7.99 2.14 -22.94
C SER A 71 -7.83 3.41 -22.10
N LYS A 72 -7.51 4.54 -22.74
CA LYS A 72 -7.41 5.87 -22.11
C LYS A 72 -8.71 6.35 -21.46
N THR A 73 -9.85 5.88 -21.97
CA THR A 73 -11.19 6.33 -21.56
C THR A 73 -12.00 5.21 -20.90
N SER A 74 -11.36 4.08 -20.59
CA SER A 74 -12.03 2.95 -19.98
C SER A 74 -12.55 3.31 -18.59
N LYS A 75 -13.76 2.86 -18.32
CA LYS A 75 -14.41 2.99 -17.02
C LYS A 75 -15.26 1.76 -16.75
N ILE A 76 -15.41 1.43 -15.48
CA ILE A 76 -16.32 0.39 -15.02
C ILE A 76 -17.20 0.97 -13.91
N LEU A 77 -18.49 0.67 -13.97
CA LEU A 77 -19.40 0.92 -12.86
C LEU A 77 -19.31 -0.26 -11.89
N TRP A 78 -18.71 -0.05 -10.73
CA TRP A 78 -18.60 -1.04 -9.68
C TRP A 78 -19.82 -0.97 -8.77
N GLN A 79 -20.56 -2.07 -8.64
CA GLN A 79 -21.62 -2.20 -7.65
C GLN A 79 -20.99 -2.66 -6.32
N LEU A 80 -21.15 -1.85 -5.27
CA LEU A 80 -20.66 -2.17 -3.94
C LEU A 80 -21.53 -3.27 -3.33
N LYS A 81 -20.88 -4.27 -2.75
CA LYS A 81 -21.50 -5.30 -1.91
C LYS A 81 -22.03 -4.68 -0.63
N SER A 82 -21.28 -3.73 -0.06
CA SER A 82 -21.70 -2.94 1.11
C SER A 82 -21.75 -1.46 0.77
N PRO A 83 -22.92 -0.80 0.85
CA PRO A 83 -23.02 0.64 0.60
C PRO A 83 -22.07 1.45 1.50
N MET A 84 -21.36 2.41 0.92
CA MET A 84 -20.35 3.22 1.61
C MET A 84 -20.85 4.66 1.77
N LYS A 85 -20.56 5.26 2.93
CA LYS A 85 -20.86 6.68 3.17
C LYS A 85 -19.67 7.54 2.76
N LEU A 86 -19.84 8.37 1.74
CA LEU A 86 -18.82 9.28 1.22
C LEU A 86 -19.42 10.69 1.15
N PHE A 87 -18.68 11.70 1.63
CA PHE A 87 -19.15 13.11 1.65
C PHE A 87 -20.57 13.28 2.24
N GLY A 88 -20.91 12.50 3.27
CA GLY A 88 -22.21 12.55 3.93
C GLY A 88 -23.34 11.73 3.27
N ASN A 89 -23.17 11.27 2.02
CA ASN A 89 -24.17 10.52 1.27
C ASN A 89 -23.83 9.03 1.21
N LEU A 90 -24.85 8.17 1.15
CA LEU A 90 -24.68 6.73 0.98
C LEU A 90 -24.66 6.38 -0.51
N TYR A 91 -23.65 5.64 -0.93
CA TYR A 91 -23.48 5.18 -2.31
C TYR A 91 -23.48 3.67 -2.37
N ASP A 92 -24.22 3.11 -3.32
CA ASP A 92 -24.25 1.68 -3.65
C ASP A 92 -23.34 1.33 -4.84
N ARG A 93 -22.84 2.35 -5.54
CA ARG A 93 -22.06 2.20 -6.77
C ARG A 93 -20.99 3.27 -6.90
N ILE A 94 -19.86 2.90 -7.49
CA ILE A 94 -18.72 3.80 -7.75
C ILE A 94 -18.20 3.51 -9.16
N THR A 95 -17.99 4.55 -9.96
CA THR A 95 -17.35 4.41 -11.27
C THR A 95 -15.84 4.52 -11.12
N VAL A 96 -15.11 3.48 -11.50
CA VAL A 96 -13.65 3.45 -11.54
C VAL A 96 -13.19 3.72 -12.97
N THR A 97 -12.25 4.64 -13.15
CA THR A 97 -11.72 4.99 -14.48
C THR A 97 -10.23 4.68 -14.59
N THR A 98 -9.75 4.43 -15.81
CA THR A 98 -8.32 4.27 -16.07
C THR A 98 -7.54 5.58 -15.91
N SER A 99 -8.21 6.74 -15.96
CA SER A 99 -7.60 8.07 -15.82
C SER A 99 -7.32 8.48 -14.37
N GLY A 100 -7.57 7.64 -13.36
CA GLY A 100 -7.29 7.96 -11.96
C GLY A 100 -8.45 8.60 -11.19
N LEU A 101 -9.63 8.65 -11.80
CA LEU A 101 -10.84 9.23 -11.23
C LEU A 101 -11.79 8.15 -10.74
N LEU A 102 -12.27 8.31 -9.50
CA LEU A 102 -13.31 7.50 -8.87
C LEU A 102 -14.57 8.36 -8.72
N SER A 103 -15.56 8.16 -9.57
CA SER A 103 -16.78 8.97 -9.56
C SER A 103 -17.91 8.32 -8.77
N LEU A 104 -18.59 9.11 -7.95
CA LEU A 104 -19.79 8.75 -7.20
C LEU A 104 -21.07 9.13 -7.95
N THR A 105 -20.95 9.94 -9.00
CA THR A 105 -22.03 10.30 -9.93
C THR A 105 -21.83 9.64 -11.29
N ASP A 106 -22.87 9.54 -12.10
CA ASP A 106 -22.77 9.00 -13.45
C ASP A 106 -21.87 9.88 -14.34
N VAL A 107 -20.73 9.33 -14.76
CA VAL A 107 -19.72 10.00 -15.58
C VAL A 107 -20.17 10.12 -17.05
N SER A 108 -21.29 9.50 -17.44
CA SER A 108 -21.83 9.57 -18.81
C SER A 108 -22.23 10.99 -19.21
N ARG A 109 -22.46 11.88 -18.24
CA ARG A 109 -22.81 13.29 -18.46
C ARG A 109 -21.63 14.25 -18.31
N ALA A 110 -20.44 13.77 -17.94
CA ALA A 110 -19.28 14.61 -17.74
C ALA A 110 -18.65 14.96 -19.10
N SER A 111 -18.82 16.21 -19.53
CA SER A 111 -18.20 16.79 -20.71
C SER A 111 -17.18 17.84 -20.26
N GLY A 112 -15.89 17.51 -20.30
CA GLY A 112 -14.82 18.46 -19.97
C GLY A 112 -13.48 17.77 -19.76
N GLU A 113 -12.39 18.42 -20.15
CA GLU A 113 -11.02 17.98 -19.86
C GLU A 113 -10.58 18.36 -18.43
N LYS A 114 -11.28 19.32 -17.80
CA LYS A 114 -10.99 19.84 -16.46
C LYS A 114 -12.00 19.35 -15.43
N LEU A 115 -11.51 18.99 -14.24
CA LEU A 115 -12.31 18.41 -13.17
C LEU A 115 -13.45 19.34 -12.70
N GLU A 116 -13.20 20.66 -12.68
CA GLU A 116 -14.18 21.67 -12.25
C GLU A 116 -15.37 21.78 -13.22
N GLU A 117 -15.18 21.42 -14.49
CA GLU A 117 -16.19 21.49 -15.54
C GLU A 117 -17.06 20.22 -15.59
N MET A 118 -16.56 19.11 -15.03
CA MET A 118 -17.19 17.79 -15.12
C MET A 118 -18.46 17.64 -14.27
N LYS A 119 -18.85 18.64 -13.46
CA LYS A 119 -20.06 18.65 -12.58
C LYS A 119 -20.29 17.31 -11.86
N MET A 120 -19.21 16.73 -11.34
CA MET A 120 -19.21 15.40 -10.79
C MET A 120 -18.86 15.42 -9.31
N THR A 121 -19.30 14.40 -8.58
CA THR A 121 -18.79 14.11 -7.23
C THR A 121 -17.88 12.90 -7.33
N GLY A 122 -16.66 13.01 -6.84
CA GLY A 122 -15.69 11.93 -6.95
C GLY A 122 -14.43 12.17 -6.14
N ILE A 123 -13.57 11.17 -6.16
CA ILE A 123 -12.23 11.17 -5.57
C ILE A 123 -11.26 11.05 -6.75
N ALA A 124 -10.25 11.92 -6.80
CA ALA A 124 -9.33 12.01 -7.93
C ALA A 124 -7.85 11.89 -7.48
N PRO A 125 -7.42 10.79 -6.82
CA PRO A 125 -6.07 10.71 -6.26
C PRO A 125 -4.98 10.71 -7.33
N PHE A 126 -5.28 10.16 -8.51
CA PHE A 126 -4.35 9.99 -9.62
C PHE A 126 -4.89 10.56 -10.93
N PHE A 127 -5.80 11.55 -10.87
CA PHE A 127 -6.44 12.07 -12.09
C PHE A 127 -5.41 12.70 -13.03
N ALA A 128 -5.18 12.04 -14.16
CA ALA A 128 -4.17 12.38 -15.14
C ALA A 128 -4.52 11.73 -16.49
N PRO A 129 -3.90 12.16 -17.61
CA PRO A 129 -4.10 11.54 -18.93
C PRO A 129 -3.41 10.16 -19.03
N ILE A 130 -3.76 9.23 -18.14
CA ILE A 130 -3.17 7.90 -18.05
C ILE A 130 -3.49 7.09 -19.31
N ASP A 131 -2.45 6.50 -19.91
CA ASP A 131 -2.58 5.63 -21.08
C ASP A 131 -2.24 4.18 -20.73
N THR A 132 -3.27 3.36 -20.49
CA THR A 132 -3.10 1.93 -20.23
C THR A 132 -3.02 1.07 -21.50
N SER A 133 -3.10 1.69 -22.71
CA SER A 133 -3.11 0.93 -23.96
C SER A 133 -1.74 0.33 -24.31
N ARG A 134 -0.65 0.97 -23.85
CA ARG A 134 0.74 0.59 -24.16
C ARG A 134 1.46 -0.15 -23.03
N GLY A 135 0.85 -0.20 -21.85
CA GLY A 135 1.48 -0.69 -20.65
C GLY A 135 0.69 -0.29 -19.42
N GLY A 136 1.01 -0.91 -18.29
CA GLY A 136 0.25 -0.71 -17.06
C GLY A 136 -1.16 -1.28 -17.13
N HIS A 137 -1.82 -1.25 -15.98
CA HIS A 137 -3.20 -1.70 -15.84
C HIS A 137 -3.82 -1.10 -14.58
N VAL A 138 -5.15 -1.07 -14.58
CA VAL A 138 -5.94 -0.67 -13.43
C VAL A 138 -6.80 -1.85 -13.03
N THR A 139 -6.80 -2.19 -11.75
CA THR A 139 -7.64 -3.25 -11.20
C THR A 139 -8.50 -2.71 -10.07
N VAL A 140 -9.64 -3.35 -9.84
CA VAL A 140 -10.55 -3.03 -8.75
C VAL A 140 -11.04 -4.30 -8.08
N ALA A 141 -11.15 -4.27 -6.76
CA ALA A 141 -11.87 -5.28 -5.99
C ALA A 141 -12.46 -4.67 -4.72
N GLU A 142 -13.61 -5.20 -4.30
CA GLU A 142 -14.12 -4.99 -2.94
C GLU A 142 -13.81 -6.22 -2.09
N VAL A 143 -13.00 -5.98 -1.07
CA VAL A 143 -12.36 -6.98 -0.23
C VAL A 143 -12.94 -6.94 1.18
N THR A 144 -13.09 -8.12 1.76
CA THR A 144 -13.65 -8.35 3.10
C THR A 144 -12.81 -9.36 3.90
N ASP A 145 -11.56 -9.63 3.50
CA ASP A 145 -10.70 -10.57 4.22
C ASP A 145 -10.20 -9.95 5.53
N SER A 146 -10.03 -10.80 6.55
CA SER A 146 -9.72 -10.35 7.91
C SER A 146 -8.38 -9.62 8.01
N GLU A 147 -7.37 -10.01 7.22
CA GLU A 147 -6.04 -9.42 7.29
C GLU A 147 -6.07 -7.98 6.76
N THR A 148 -6.64 -7.77 5.58
CA THR A 148 -6.84 -6.45 4.97
C THR A 148 -7.70 -5.56 5.86
N LEU A 149 -8.82 -6.06 6.37
CA LEU A 149 -9.69 -5.28 7.26
C LEU A 149 -8.99 -4.88 8.55
N THR A 150 -8.23 -5.79 9.17
CA THR A 150 -7.44 -5.48 10.38
C THR A 150 -6.39 -4.40 10.11
N ARG A 151 -5.69 -4.50 8.96
CA ARG A 151 -4.70 -3.50 8.54
C ARG A 151 -5.34 -2.12 8.31
N VAL A 152 -6.47 -2.06 7.60
CA VAL A 152 -7.17 -0.79 7.35
C VAL A 152 -7.71 -0.20 8.64
N THR A 153 -8.38 -1.01 9.48
CA THR A 153 -8.88 -0.57 10.78
C THR A 153 -7.78 0.06 11.62
N ARG A 154 -6.65 -0.64 11.79
CA ARG A 154 -5.50 -0.13 12.55
C ARG A 154 -4.94 1.16 11.98
N SER A 155 -4.75 1.20 10.66
CA SER A 155 -4.23 2.39 9.97
C SER A 155 -5.11 3.62 10.19
N ILE A 156 -6.44 3.47 10.17
CA ILE A 156 -7.35 4.58 10.43
C ILE A 156 -7.34 4.98 11.91
N GLN A 157 -7.42 4.02 12.83
CA GLN A 157 -7.39 4.27 14.27
C GLN A 157 -6.11 5.04 14.69
N GLU A 158 -4.95 4.67 14.15
CA GLU A 158 -3.66 5.25 14.51
C GLU A 158 -3.40 6.60 13.84
N ASN A 159 -3.81 6.78 12.58
CA ASN A 159 -3.47 8.00 11.82
C ASN A 159 -4.53 9.09 11.87
N TYR A 160 -5.76 8.79 12.29
CA TYR A 160 -6.89 9.72 12.24
C TYR A 160 -7.63 9.91 13.57
N ASP A 161 -7.10 9.37 14.68
CA ASP A 161 -7.68 9.48 16.04
C ASP A 161 -9.14 8.99 16.14
N GLU A 162 -9.44 7.90 15.43
CA GLU A 162 -10.77 7.29 15.35
C GLU A 162 -10.76 5.88 15.98
N PRO A 163 -10.59 5.73 17.31
CA PRO A 163 -10.36 4.43 17.96
C PRO A 163 -11.53 3.45 17.85
N SER A 164 -12.75 3.94 17.61
CA SER A 164 -13.94 3.10 17.40
C SER A 164 -14.13 2.63 15.97
N PHE A 165 -13.31 3.11 15.02
CA PHE A 165 -13.45 2.75 13.62
C PHE A 165 -13.24 1.24 13.43
N GLN A 166 -14.07 0.64 12.57
CA GLN A 166 -13.98 -0.77 12.19
C GLN A 166 -14.34 -0.92 10.71
N ALA A 167 -13.37 -1.30 9.90
CA ALA A 167 -13.59 -1.57 8.48
C ALA A 167 -14.43 -2.84 8.30
N LYS A 168 -15.50 -2.76 7.51
CA LYS A 168 -16.36 -3.91 7.15
C LYS A 168 -16.13 -4.40 5.71
N SER A 169 -15.77 -3.47 4.82
CA SER A 169 -15.29 -3.76 3.48
C SER A 169 -14.33 -2.65 3.04
N VAL A 170 -13.49 -2.96 2.06
CA VAL A 170 -12.52 -2.02 1.48
C VAL A 170 -12.61 -2.14 -0.03
N LEU A 171 -12.84 -1.02 -0.71
CA LEU A 171 -12.68 -0.94 -2.16
C LEU A 171 -11.22 -0.62 -2.47
N ILE A 172 -10.50 -1.56 -3.05
CA ILE A 172 -9.11 -1.39 -3.48
C ILE A 172 -9.12 -1.13 -4.98
N VAL A 173 -8.58 0.03 -5.38
CA VAL A 173 -8.32 0.37 -6.78
C VAL A 173 -6.82 0.53 -6.95
N THR A 174 -6.22 -0.31 -7.80
CA THR A 174 -4.78 -0.35 -8.00
C THR A 174 -4.42 0.18 -9.38
N TYR A 175 -3.55 1.18 -9.43
CA TYR A 175 -2.95 1.71 -10.66
C TYR A 175 -1.51 1.22 -10.72
N MET A 176 -1.22 0.21 -11.54
CA MET A 176 0.10 -0.44 -11.57
C MET A 176 0.81 -0.18 -12.89
N ASN A 177 2.06 0.32 -12.81
CA ASN A 177 2.92 0.65 -13.95
C ASN A 177 2.24 1.54 -15.01
N VAL A 178 1.39 2.45 -14.56
CA VAL A 178 0.68 3.40 -15.44
C VAL A 178 1.57 4.60 -15.75
N THR A 179 1.45 5.15 -16.97
CA THR A 179 2.17 6.37 -17.40
C THR A 179 1.16 7.39 -17.91
N ASP A 180 1.51 8.67 -17.88
CA ASP A 180 0.70 9.76 -18.44
C ASP A 180 0.69 9.78 -19.99
N GLY A 181 1.20 8.71 -20.63
CA GLY A 181 1.20 8.55 -22.07
C GLY A 181 2.12 9.51 -22.83
N LYS A 182 2.87 10.39 -22.14
CA LYS A 182 3.93 11.16 -22.77
C LYS A 182 5.06 10.20 -23.11
N ALA A 183 5.40 10.12 -24.40
CA ALA A 183 6.62 9.43 -24.79
C ALA A 183 7.79 10.04 -24.02
N PRO A 184 8.78 9.25 -23.56
CA PRO A 184 9.99 9.83 -23.01
C PRO A 184 10.51 10.83 -24.02
N VAL A 185 10.72 12.07 -23.58
CA VAL A 185 11.35 13.10 -24.39
C VAL A 185 12.69 12.50 -24.83
N ARG A 186 12.80 12.13 -26.11
CA ARG A 186 14.09 11.75 -26.68
C ARG A 186 14.92 13.01 -26.65
N ASN A 187 15.80 13.13 -25.67
CA ASN A 187 16.90 14.07 -25.74
C ASN A 187 17.77 13.61 -26.91
N ILE A 188 17.66 14.33 -28.03
CA ILE A 188 18.54 14.21 -29.19
C ILE A 188 19.87 14.86 -28.80
#